data_AF-A0A8H8WWA9-F1
#
_entry.id   AF-A0A8H8WWA9-F1
#
_cell.length_a   1.000
_cell.length_b   1.000
_cell.length_c   1.000
_cell.angle_alpha   90.00
_cell.angle_beta   90.00
_cell.angle_gamma   90.00
#
_symmetry.space_group_name_H-M   'P 1'
#
loop_
_entity.id
_entity.type
_entity.pdbx_description
1 polymer ?
#
loop_
_entity_poly.entity_id
_entity_poly.type
_entity_poly.pdbx_seq_one_letter_code
_entity_poly.pdbx_strand_id
1 'polypeptide(L)'
;MRPALALCLVLTTAPASADPARLALGKRVFTELAEPGCGVCHTLADAGTTGTVGPVLDSLKPDAGRVATAVTNGIGVMPAFEDLTPEQVAAVALYVATVTGASK
;
A
#
# COMPACT_ATOMS: atom_id res chain seq x y z
N MET A 1 -35.81 -40.76 -11.39
CA MET A 1 -35.79 -39.78 -10.28
C MET A 1 -34.44 -39.89 -9.57
N ARG A 2 -33.59 -38.87 -9.64
CA ARG A 2 -32.35 -38.73 -8.84
C ARG A 2 -32.35 -37.31 -8.28
N PRO A 3 -32.23 -37.10 -6.95
CA PRO A 3 -32.36 -35.78 -6.37
C PRO A 3 -31.08 -34.96 -6.61
N ALA A 4 -31.26 -33.68 -6.95
CA ALA A 4 -30.17 -32.72 -7.06
C ALA A 4 -29.70 -32.33 -5.66
N LEU A 5 -28.43 -32.60 -5.35
CA LEU A 5 -27.79 -32.14 -4.13
C LEU A 5 -27.24 -30.73 -4.40
N ALA A 6 -27.97 -29.71 -3.96
CA ALA A 6 -27.55 -28.32 -4.02
C ALA A 6 -26.50 -28.06 -2.92
N LEU A 7 -25.24 -27.93 -3.32
CA LEU A 7 -24.15 -27.50 -2.45
C LEU A 7 -24.21 -25.97 -2.32
N CYS A 8 -24.85 -25.47 -1.26
CA CYS A 8 -24.80 -24.06 -0.91
C CYS A 8 -23.39 -23.70 -0.42
N LEU A 9 -22.59 -23.13 -1.32
CA LEU A 9 -21.33 -22.48 -0.98
C LEU A 9 -21.63 -21.16 -0.27
N VAL A 10 -21.55 -21.15 1.06
CA VAL A 10 -21.68 -19.92 1.85
C VAL A 10 -20.38 -19.12 1.68
N LEU A 11 -20.45 -18.06 0.86
CA LEU A 11 -19.37 -17.10 0.68
C LEU A 11 -19.34 -16.17 1.90
N THR A 12 -18.52 -16.50 2.89
CA THR A 12 -18.25 -15.59 4.01
C THR A 12 -17.38 -14.45 3.51
N THR A 13 -17.97 -13.27 3.32
CA THR A 13 -17.25 -12.03 3.03
C THR A 13 -16.55 -11.54 4.31
N ALA A 14 -15.24 -11.75 4.39
CA ALA A 14 -14.43 -11.16 5.45
C ALA A 14 -14.43 -9.62 5.33
N PRO A 15 -14.48 -8.88 6.45
CA PRO A 15 -14.50 -7.42 6.42
C PRO A 15 -13.16 -6.85 5.93
N ALA A 16 -13.23 -5.67 5.31
CA ALA A 16 -12.10 -4.89 4.79
C ALA A 16 -11.24 -4.26 5.90
N SER A 17 -10.88 -5.01 6.94
CA SER A 17 -9.76 -4.64 7.82
C SER A 17 -8.46 -4.76 7.02
N ALA A 18 -7.43 -4.01 7.40
CA ALA A 18 -6.11 -4.11 6.78
C ALA A 18 -5.63 -5.57 6.82
N ASP A 19 -5.73 -6.25 5.68
CA ASP A 19 -5.28 -7.61 5.51
C ASP A 19 -3.77 -7.66 5.82
N PRO A 20 -3.31 -8.44 6.81
CA PRO A 20 -1.90 -8.57 7.12
C PRO A 20 -1.05 -8.90 5.89
N ALA A 21 -1.58 -9.69 4.94
CA ALA A 21 -0.88 -10.00 3.70
C ALA A 21 -0.71 -8.76 2.81
N ARG A 22 -1.72 -7.89 2.75
CA ARG A 22 -1.66 -6.64 1.98
C ARG A 22 -0.73 -5.62 2.62
N LEU A 23 -0.68 -5.53 3.95
CA LEU A 23 0.30 -4.70 4.65
C LEU A 23 1.73 -5.20 4.42
N ALA A 24 1.94 -6.52 4.48
CA ALA A 24 3.22 -7.12 4.17
C ALA A 24 3.65 -6.84 2.72
N LEU A 25 2.73 -6.97 1.75
CA LEU A 25 2.98 -6.59 0.36
C LEU A 25 3.34 -5.11 0.25
N GLY A 26 2.59 -4.22 0.90
CA GLY A 26 2.86 -2.79 0.86
C GLY A 26 4.23 -2.40 1.41
N LYS A 27 4.66 -3.05 2.50
CA LYS A 27 6.02 -2.89 3.03
C LYS A 27 7.09 -3.37 2.06
N ARG A 28 6.87 -4.50 1.39
CA ARG A 28 7.79 -4.99 0.34
C ARG A 28 7.83 -4.07 -0.86
N VAL A 29 6.70 -3.50 -1.29
CA VAL A 29 6.71 -2.47 -2.35
C VAL A 29 7.52 -1.27 -1.90
N PHE A 30 7.34 -0.81 -0.67
CA PHE A 30 8.08 0.32 -0.12
C PHE A 30 9.60 0.12 -0.07
N THR A 31 10.06 -1.10 0.20
CA THR A 31 11.46 -1.41 0.52
C THR A 31 12.22 -2.19 -0.55
N GLU A 32 11.52 -2.96 -1.39
CA GLU A 32 12.13 -3.98 -2.28
C GLU A 32 11.62 -3.92 -3.73
N LEU A 33 10.31 -3.72 -3.95
CA LEU A 33 9.70 -3.94 -5.27
C LEU A 33 9.54 -2.66 -6.11
N ALA A 34 9.51 -1.49 -5.47
CA ALA A 34 9.53 -0.22 -6.18
C ALA A 34 10.98 0.13 -6.56
N GLU A 35 11.18 0.66 -7.77
CA GLU A 35 12.48 1.12 -8.25
C GLU A 35 12.37 2.60 -8.69
N PRO A 36 13.07 3.53 -8.03
CA PRO A 36 13.85 3.33 -6.80
C PRO A 36 12.95 3.02 -5.60
N GLY A 37 13.47 2.26 -4.64
CA GLY A 37 12.78 1.97 -3.39
C GLY A 37 12.35 3.26 -2.67
N CYS A 38 11.13 3.30 -2.14
CA CYS A 38 10.53 4.52 -1.58
C CYS A 38 11.39 5.11 -0.43
N GLY A 39 12.03 4.22 0.34
CA GLY A 39 12.92 4.56 1.45
C GLY A 39 14.17 5.36 1.09
N VAL A 40 14.60 5.33 -0.18
CA VAL A 40 15.73 6.15 -0.67
C VAL A 40 15.42 7.63 -0.51
N CYS A 41 14.16 8.01 -0.75
CA CYS A 41 13.72 9.40 -0.70
C CYS A 41 12.99 9.75 0.59
N HIS A 42 12.29 8.80 1.21
CA HIS A 42 11.38 9.06 2.32
C HIS A 42 11.82 8.43 3.64
N THR A 43 11.61 9.19 4.72
CA THR A 43 11.69 8.67 6.08
C THR A 43 10.36 8.02 6.44
N LEU A 44 10.44 6.77 6.92
CA LEU A 44 9.30 6.01 7.44
C LEU A 44 9.81 5.03 8.51
N ALA A 45 9.48 5.32 9.78
CA ALA A 45 10.02 4.57 10.92
C ALA A 45 9.69 3.07 10.87
N ASP A 46 8.47 2.69 10.49
CA ASP A 46 8.08 1.28 10.38
C ASP A 46 8.93 0.51 9.35
N ALA A 47 9.29 1.16 8.25
CA ALA A 47 10.13 0.58 7.20
C ALA A 47 11.63 0.66 7.52
N GLY A 48 12.02 1.36 8.59
CA GLY A 48 13.42 1.58 8.96
C GLY A 48 14.18 2.50 7.99
N THR A 49 13.47 3.37 7.28
CA THR A 49 14.06 4.24 6.23
C THR A 49 14.23 5.67 6.72
N THR A 50 15.27 6.34 6.24
CA THR A 50 15.66 7.69 6.70
C THR A 50 15.90 8.66 5.54
N GLY A 51 15.32 8.40 4.36
CA GLY A 51 15.46 9.29 3.21
C GLY A 51 14.87 10.68 3.50
N THR A 52 15.52 11.73 2.99
CA THR A 52 15.13 13.14 3.22
C THR A 52 14.99 13.97 1.95
N VAL A 53 14.96 13.32 0.78
CA VAL A 53 14.68 13.99 -0.49
C VAL A 53 13.20 14.34 -0.58
N GLY A 54 12.34 13.39 -0.21
CA GLY A 54 10.92 13.58 -0.01
C GLY A 54 10.57 13.94 1.45
N PRO A 55 9.30 14.26 1.73
CA PRO A 55 8.82 14.50 3.08
C PRO A 55 8.98 13.27 3.98
N VAL A 56 9.15 13.53 5.28
CA VAL A 56 9.04 12.53 6.36
C VAL A 56 7.59 12.06 6.45
N LEU A 57 7.35 10.79 6.15
CA LEU A 57 5.99 10.25 6.05
C LEU A 57 5.33 10.09 7.42
N ASP A 58 6.12 9.80 8.46
CA ASP A 58 5.63 9.73 9.85
C ASP A 58 5.00 11.05 10.32
N SER A 59 5.53 12.18 9.83
CA SER A 59 5.01 13.52 10.11
C SER A 59 3.87 13.91 9.17
N LEU A 60 4.00 13.54 7.88
CA LEU A 60 3.03 13.92 6.85
C LEU A 60 1.70 13.18 6.98
N LYS A 61 1.72 11.92 7.43
CA LYS A 61 0.55 11.05 7.62
C LYS A 61 -0.44 11.06 6.46
N PRO A 62 0.01 10.85 5.21
CA PRO A 62 -0.88 10.91 4.06
C PRO A 62 -1.90 9.77 4.11
N ASP A 63 -3.14 10.04 3.72
CA ASP A 63 -4.12 8.99 3.48
C ASP A 63 -3.74 8.12 2.27
N ALA A 64 -4.36 6.95 2.14
CA ALA A 64 -4.03 5.99 1.09
C ALA A 64 -4.34 6.54 -0.33
N GLY A 65 -5.36 7.37 -0.48
CA GLY A 65 -5.69 7.98 -1.77
C GLY A 65 -4.58 8.90 -2.25
N ARG A 66 -4.09 9.77 -1.36
CA ARG A 66 -2.96 10.65 -1.64
C ARG A 66 -1.70 9.88 -1.99
N VAL A 67 -1.39 8.80 -1.26
CA VAL A 67 -0.23 7.95 -1.58
C VAL A 67 -0.40 7.31 -2.95
N ALA A 68 -1.55 6.70 -3.24
CA ALA A 68 -1.81 6.07 -4.53
C ALA A 68 -1.70 7.06 -5.68
N THR A 69 -2.26 8.27 -5.56
CA THR A 69 -2.16 9.32 -6.58
C THR A 69 -0.70 9.74 -6.81
N ALA A 70 0.09 9.92 -5.76
CA ALA A 70 1.49 10.29 -5.88
C ALA A 70 2.34 9.18 -6.52
N VAL A 71 2.11 7.92 -6.16
CA VAL A 71 2.82 6.77 -6.73
C VAL A 71 2.46 6.59 -8.21
N THR A 72 1.19 6.71 -8.57
CA THR A 72 0.73 6.52 -9.96
C THR A 72 1.17 7.65 -10.88
N ASN A 73 1.10 8.90 -10.43
CA ASN A 73 1.28 10.07 -11.30
C ASN A 73 2.65 10.76 -11.13
N GLY A 74 3.40 10.41 -10.09
CA GLY A 74 4.51 11.23 -9.63
C GLY A 74 4.05 12.56 -9.02
N ILE A 75 4.99 13.27 -8.39
CA ILE A 75 4.77 14.63 -7.89
C ILE A 75 6.10 15.36 -7.68
N GLY A 76 6.31 16.47 -8.41
CA GLY A 76 7.56 17.22 -8.35
C GLY A 76 8.74 16.36 -8.79
N VAL A 77 9.69 16.11 -7.89
CA VAL A 77 10.87 15.25 -8.14
C VAL A 77 10.58 13.76 -7.94
N MET A 78 9.45 13.40 -7.34
CA MET A 78 9.06 11.99 -7.17
C MET A 78 8.55 11.46 -8.52
N PRO A 79 9.18 10.42 -9.09
CA PRO A 79 8.76 9.85 -10.37
C PRO A 79 7.41 9.12 -10.23
N ALA A 80 6.74 8.91 -11.37
CA ALA A 80 5.64 7.95 -11.47
C ALA A 80 6.21 6.53 -11.49
N PHE A 81 5.51 5.57 -10.87
CA PHE A 81 5.91 4.17 -10.80
C PHE A 81 5.10 3.31 -11.78
N GLU A 82 5.50 3.34 -13.05
CA GLU A 82 4.78 2.67 -14.15
C GLU A 82 4.86 1.14 -14.10
N ASP A 83 5.91 0.60 -13.46
CA ASP A 83 6.15 -0.85 -13.36
C ASP A 83 5.37 -1.52 -12.20
N LEU A 84 4.71 -0.74 -11.34
CA LEU A 84 3.91 -1.28 -10.25
C LEU A 84 2.51 -1.66 -10.73
N THR A 85 2.04 -2.83 -10.30
CA THR A 85 0.65 -3.24 -10.55
C THR A 85 -0.33 -2.43 -9.70
N PRO A 86 -1.61 -2.33 -10.11
CA PRO A 86 -2.63 -1.67 -9.30
C PRO A 86 -2.76 -2.23 -7.88
N GLU A 87 -2.52 -3.54 -7.72
CA GLU A 87 -2.50 -4.19 -6.42
C GLU A 87 -1.32 -3.73 -5.56
N GLN A 88 -0.12 -3.62 -6.14
CA GLN A 88 1.06 -3.13 -5.44
C GLN A 88 0.90 -1.66 -5.03
N VAL A 89 0.34 -0.82 -5.90
CA VAL A 89 0.04 0.58 -5.59
C VAL A 89 -0.96 0.67 -4.43
N ALA A 90 -2.05 -0.09 -4.48
CA ALA A 90 -3.02 -0.12 -3.40
C ALA A 90 -2.42 -0.65 -2.08
N ALA A 91 -1.52 -1.62 -2.16
CA ALA A 91 -0.86 -2.19 -0.99
C ALA A 91 0.11 -1.20 -0.32
N VAL A 92 0.97 -0.52 -1.09
CA VAL A 92 1.89 0.48 -0.52
C VAL A 92 1.14 1.69 0.03
N ALA A 93 0.06 2.11 -0.64
CA ALA A 93 -0.82 3.16 -0.18
C ALA A 93 -1.48 2.83 1.16
N LEU A 94 -2.06 1.63 1.27
CA LEU A 94 -2.63 1.14 2.53
C LEU A 94 -1.57 1.05 3.62
N TYR A 95 -0.40 0.49 3.31
CA TYR A 95 0.71 0.34 4.24
C TYR A 95 1.14 1.68 4.83
N VAL A 96 1.49 2.67 3.99
CA VAL A 96 1.93 3.99 4.44
C VAL A 96 0.87 4.69 5.29
N ALA A 97 -0.39 4.70 4.84
CA ALA A 97 -1.47 5.32 5.61
C ALA A 97 -1.69 4.64 6.98
N THR A 98 -1.59 3.31 7.02
CA THR A 98 -1.78 2.52 8.24
C THR A 98 -0.67 2.79 9.25
N VAL A 99 0.59 2.69 8.85
CA VAL A 99 1.71 2.78 9.80
C VAL A 99 2.00 4.21 10.26
N THR A 100 1.59 5.21 9.48
CA THR A 100 1.70 6.63 9.87
C THR A 100 0.50 7.11 10.70
N GLY A 101 -0.57 6.31 10.78
CA GLY A 101 -1.78 6.64 11.53
C GLY A 101 -2.60 7.76 10.89
N ALA A 102 -2.70 7.79 9.56
CA ALA A 102 -3.51 8.77 8.84
C ALA A 102 -4.98 8.70 9.26
N SER A 103 -5.60 9.86 9.49
CA SER A 103 -7.05 9.98 9.64
C SER A 103 -7.64 10.26 8.25
N LYS A 104 -8.68 9.51 7.87
CA LYS A 104 -9.36 9.63 6.57
C LYS A 104 -9.80 11.06 6.25
#